data_AF-A0A1B6FME7-F1
#
_entry.id   AF-A0A1B6FME7-F1
#
_cell.length_a   1.000
_cell.length_b   1.000
_cell.length_c   1.000
_cell.angle_alpha   90.00
_cell.angle_beta   90.00
_cell.angle_gamma   90.00
#
_symmetry.space_group_name_H-M   'P 1'
#
loop_
_entity.id
_entity.type
_entity.pdbx_description
1 polymer ?
#
loop_
_entity_poly.entity_id
_entity_poly.type
_entity_poly.pdbx_seq_one_letter_code
_entity_poly.pdbx_strand_id
1 'polypeptide(L)'
;LVDYLAIVGARPSPQRTANNASPPVQAPELLRRYPADDHKDFPLPLDMVYFCQPEGCVSVGPRRTALREATSFVFTLTEKDSGKTRYGICVNFYRPMER
;
A
#
# COMPACT_ATOMS: atom_id res chain seq x y z
N LEU A 1 -16.69 -8.57 10.46
CA LEU A 1 -15.42 -9.33 10.56
C LEU A 1 -14.53 -8.91 9.40
N VAL A 2 -13.21 -9.02 9.53
CA VAL A 2 -12.24 -8.63 8.49
C VAL A 2 -11.65 -9.90 7.91
N ASP A 3 -11.70 -10.07 6.58
CA ASP A 3 -11.16 -11.24 5.90
C ASP A 3 -9.64 -11.20 5.80
N TYR A 4 -9.08 -10.00 5.55
CA TYR A 4 -7.65 -9.78 5.39
C TYR A 4 -7.20 -8.48 6.05
N LEU A 5 -6.02 -8.53 6.65
CA LEU A 5 -5.21 -7.37 6.98
C LEU A 5 -3.95 -7.40 6.10
N ALA A 6 -3.68 -6.31 5.39
CA ALA A 6 -2.52 -6.20 4.51
C ALA A 6 -1.64 -5.01 4.88
N ILE A 7 -0.32 -5.19 4.81
CA ILE A 7 0.66 -4.12 4.87
C ILE A 7 1.16 -3.91 3.44
N VAL A 8 0.87 -2.74 2.89
CA VAL A 8 1.28 -2.34 1.55
C VAL A 8 2.34 -1.24 1.63
N GLY A 9 3.34 -1.30 0.76
CA GLY A 9 4.39 -0.29 0.69
C GLY A 9 5.44 -0.65 -0.35
N ALA A 10 6.58 0.04 -0.33
CA ALA A 10 7.72 -0.30 -1.18
C ALA A 10 8.82 -1.02 -0.39
N ARG A 11 9.53 -1.95 -1.05
CA ARG A 11 10.76 -2.53 -0.51
C ARG A 11 11.90 -1.51 -0.59
N PRO A 12 12.78 -1.41 0.42
CA PRO A 12 13.95 -0.55 0.35
C PRO A 12 14.84 -0.99 -0.82
N SER A 13 14.97 -0.17 -1.85
CA SER A 13 16.00 -0.37 -2.87
C SER A 13 17.37 0.04 -2.30
N PRO A 14 18.41 -0.81 -2.41
CA PRO A 14 19.77 -0.51 -1.94
C PRO A 14 20.46 0.63 -2.73
N GLN A 15 19.81 1.14 -3.79
CA GLN A 15 20.40 2.06 -4.75
C GLN A 15 19.87 3.49 -4.56
N ARG A 16 20.19 4.13 -3.43
CA ARG A 16 19.95 5.58 -3.25
C ARG A 16 21.13 6.28 -2.57
N THR A 17 22.29 6.24 -3.22
CA THR A 17 23.30 7.28 -3.06
C THR A 17 22.76 8.59 -3.61
N ALA A 18 22.63 9.56 -2.72
CA ALA A 18 22.76 11.00 -2.94
C ALA A 18 22.44 11.51 -4.35
N ASN A 19 21.25 12.10 -4.51
CA ASN A 19 21.11 13.34 -5.28
C ASN A 19 19.85 14.05 -4.80
N ASN A 20 19.89 15.38 -4.70
CA ASN A 20 18.83 16.27 -4.22
C ASN A 20 17.53 16.27 -5.08
N ALA A 21 17.31 15.23 -5.91
CA ALA A 21 16.08 15.01 -6.64
C ALA A 21 15.05 14.32 -5.76
N SER A 22 13.76 14.61 -5.98
CA SER A 22 12.68 13.84 -5.37
C SER A 22 12.88 12.35 -5.67
N PRO A 23 12.91 11.47 -4.65
CA PRO A 23 13.10 10.04 -4.88
C PRO A 23 11.99 9.52 -5.79
N PRO A 24 12.31 8.57 -6.69
CA PRO A 24 11.34 8.05 -7.64
C PRO A 24 10.14 7.42 -6.93
N VAL A 25 8.97 7.57 -7.54
CA VAL A 25 7.76 6.84 -7.16
C VAL A 25 8.05 5.35 -7.32
N GLN A 26 7.85 4.58 -6.26
CA GLN A 26 8.05 3.13 -6.25
C GLN A 26 6.71 2.43 -6.45
N ALA A 27 6.70 1.32 -7.19
CA ALA A 27 5.52 0.48 -7.31
C ALA A 27 5.11 -0.03 -5.91
N PRO A 28 3.81 -0.02 -5.58
CA PRO A 28 3.34 -0.58 -4.33
C PRO A 28 3.40 -2.11 -4.36
N GLU A 29 3.78 -2.70 -3.23
CA GLU A 29 3.95 -4.13 -3.08
C GLU A 29 3.29 -4.62 -1.79
N LEU A 30 2.83 -5.86 -1.80
CA LEU A 30 2.32 -6.53 -0.61
C LEU A 30 3.49 -6.96 0.27
N LEU A 31 3.69 -6.26 1.38
CA LEU A 31 4.80 -6.51 2.31
C LEU A 31 4.47 -7.63 3.30
N ARG A 32 3.21 -7.70 3.75
CA ARG A 32 2.70 -8.72 4.66
C ARG A 32 1.18 -8.81 4.56
N ARG A 33 0.63 -9.99 4.84
CA ARG A 33 -0.82 -10.18 5.01
C ARG A 33 -1.14 -11.13 6.16
N TYR A 34 -2.36 -11.01 6.68
CA TYR A 34 -2.99 -11.98 7.58
C TYR A 34 -4.45 -12.19 7.14
N PRO A 35 -4.92 -13.45 7.02
CA PRO A 35 -4.15 -14.68 7.09
C PRO A 35 -3.12 -14.77 5.95
N ALA A 36 -2.16 -15.70 6.08
CA ALA A 36 -1.13 -15.92 5.06
C ALA A 36 -1.70 -16.60 3.80
N ASP A 37 -2.73 -17.41 3.97
CA ASP A 37 -3.45 -18.11 2.91
C ASP A 37 -4.68 -17.33 2.44
N ASP A 38 -5.15 -17.65 1.24
CA ASP A 38 -6.35 -17.07 0.68
C ASP A 38 -7.62 -17.66 1.31
N HIS A 39 -8.59 -16.78 1.55
CA HIS A 39 -9.98 -17.11 1.85
C HIS A 39 -10.61 -17.86 0.66
N LYS A 40 -11.26 -18.99 0.93
CA LYS A 40 -11.82 -19.90 -0.09
C LYS A 40 -12.75 -19.20 -1.10
N ASP A 41 -13.60 -18.32 -0.60
CA ASP A 41 -14.58 -17.61 -1.44
C ASP A 41 -14.06 -16.31 -2.06
N PHE A 42 -12.84 -15.88 -1.74
CA PHE A 42 -12.25 -14.66 -2.28
C PHE A 42 -10.74 -14.68 -2.09
N PRO A 43 -9.98 -15.15 -3.09
CA PRO A 43 -8.54 -14.98 -3.08
C PRO A 43 -8.20 -13.50 -3.11
N LEU A 44 -7.25 -13.08 -2.26
CA LEU A 44 -6.89 -11.67 -2.19
C LEU A 44 -6.15 -11.27 -3.48
N PRO A 45 -6.70 -10.33 -4.29
CA PRO A 45 -6.04 -9.95 -5.54
C PRO A 45 -4.68 -9.28 -5.25
N LEU A 46 -3.61 -9.71 -5.92
CA LEU A 46 -2.29 -9.09 -5.74
C LEU A 46 -2.30 -7.61 -6.15
N ASP A 47 -3.10 -7.25 -7.16
CA ASP A 47 -3.25 -5.88 -7.65
C ASP A 47 -4.02 -4.96 -6.70
N MET A 48 -4.58 -5.49 -5.60
CA MET A 48 -5.22 -4.69 -4.54
C MET A 48 -4.27 -3.62 -3.97
N VAL A 49 -2.95 -3.85 -4.03
CA VAL A 49 -1.92 -2.88 -3.60
C VAL A 49 -2.03 -1.53 -4.31
N TYR A 50 -2.49 -1.51 -5.57
CA TYR A 50 -2.70 -0.26 -6.32
C TYR A 50 -3.92 0.52 -5.82
N PHE A 51 -4.92 -0.16 -5.27
CA PHE A 51 -6.03 0.53 -4.60
C PHE A 51 -5.58 1.14 -3.27
N CYS A 52 -4.64 0.50 -2.57
CA CYS A 52 -4.04 1.06 -1.35
C CYS A 52 -3.14 2.25 -1.63
N GLN A 53 -2.44 2.28 -2.76
CA GLN A 53 -1.45 3.29 -3.13
C GLN A 53 -1.58 3.65 -4.62
N PRO A 54 -2.64 4.38 -5.02
CA PRO A 54 -2.92 4.67 -6.43
C PRO A 54 -1.81 5.49 -7.09
N GLU A 55 -1.21 6.42 -6.35
CA GLU A 55 -0.09 7.26 -6.81
C GLU A 55 1.28 6.61 -6.61
N GLY A 56 1.32 5.35 -6.12
CA GLY A 56 2.54 4.66 -5.74
C GLY A 56 3.17 5.15 -4.44
N CYS A 57 4.28 4.52 -4.06
CA CYS A 57 4.96 4.75 -2.80
C CYS A 57 6.10 5.77 -2.95
N VAL A 58 6.00 6.89 -2.22
CA VAL A 58 7.03 7.95 -2.23
C VAL A 58 7.78 8.02 -0.90
N SER A 59 9.05 8.38 -0.98
CA SER A 59 9.83 8.76 0.21
C SER A 59 9.92 10.27 0.26
N VAL A 60 9.67 10.88 1.41
CA VAL A 60 9.78 12.33 1.58
C VAL A 60 10.97 12.67 2.45
N GLY A 61 11.77 13.64 1.99
CA GLY A 61 12.88 14.17 2.76
C GLY A 61 12.41 14.94 4.02
N PRO A 62 13.34 15.25 4.94
CA PRO A 62 13.03 15.91 6.22
C PRO A 62 12.37 17.30 6.07
N ARG A 63 12.53 17.97 4.93
CA ARG A 63 11.96 19.30 4.68
C ARG A 63 10.48 19.30 4.27
N ARG A 64 9.85 18.15 4.04
CA ARG A 64 8.44 18.04 3.62
C ARG A 64 7.57 17.47 4.74
N THR A 65 7.41 18.23 5.82
CA THR A 65 6.68 17.80 7.03
C THR A 65 5.16 17.80 6.86
N ALA A 66 4.60 18.75 6.10
CA ALA A 66 3.15 18.85 5.85
C ALA A 66 2.57 17.64 5.10
N LEU A 67 3.39 16.90 4.35
CA LEU A 67 2.98 15.67 3.65
C LEU A 67 2.85 14.46 4.59
N ARG A 68 3.18 14.58 5.88
CA ARG A 68 3.22 13.42 6.80
C ARG A 68 1.88 13.07 7.44
N GLU A 69 0.82 13.81 7.15
CA GLU A 69 -0.51 13.50 7.67
C GLU A 69 -1.00 12.15 7.15
N ALA A 70 -1.59 11.36 8.04
CA ALA A 70 -2.19 10.09 7.66
C ALA A 70 -3.49 10.35 6.90
N THR A 71 -3.68 9.64 5.79
CA THR A 71 -4.92 9.70 5.01
C THR A 71 -5.66 8.37 5.14
N SER A 72 -6.98 8.44 5.20
CA SER A 72 -7.83 7.25 5.27
C SER A 72 -8.90 7.31 4.18
N PHE A 73 -9.16 6.19 3.54
CA PHE A 73 -10.18 6.09 2.51
C PHE A 73 -10.70 4.65 2.41
N VAL A 74 -11.81 4.48 1.71
CA VAL A 74 -12.43 3.18 1.46
C VAL A 74 -12.48 2.96 -0.04
N PHE A 75 -12.16 1.74 -0.47
CA PHE A 75 -12.30 1.31 -1.86
C PHE A 75 -13.13 0.02 -1.92
N THR A 76 -13.52 -0.36 -3.13
CA THR A 76 -14.39 -1.50 -3.38
C THR A 76 -13.77 -2.41 -4.42
N LEU A 77 -13.72 -3.72 -4.14
CA LEU A 77 -13.34 -4.77 -5.09
C LEU A 77 -14.58 -5.57 -5.47
N THR A 78 -14.90 -5.60 -6.75
CA THR A 78 -16.00 -6.40 -7.28
C THR A 78 -15.44 -7.58 -8.06
N GLU A 79 -15.76 -8.80 -7.62
CA GLU A 79 -15.41 -10.02 -8.33
C GLU A 79 -16.24 -10.10 -9.62
N LYS A 80 -15.56 -10.21 -10.76
CA LYS A 80 -16.16 -10.12 -12.09
C LYS A 80 -17.32 -11.09 -12.30
N ASP A 81 -17.10 -12.37 -12.00
CA ASP A 81 -18.03 -13.43 -12.41
C ASP A 81 -19.15 -13.63 -11.38
N SER A 82 -18.87 -13.45 -10.08
CA SER A 82 -19.85 -13.64 -9.01
C SER A 82 -20.64 -12.37 -8.68
N GLY A 83 -20.14 -11.18 -9.08
CA GLY A 83 -20.68 -9.88 -8.68
C GLY A 83 -20.49 -9.56 -7.19
N LYS A 84 -19.80 -10.41 -6.44
CA LYS A 84 -19.56 -10.18 -5.00
C LYS A 84 -18.70 -8.96 -4.81
N THR A 85 -19.10 -8.14 -3.85
CA THR A 85 -18.43 -6.88 -3.52
C THR A 85 -17.74 -7.00 -2.17
N ARG A 86 -16.47 -6.57 -2.10
CA ARG A 86 -15.72 -6.42 -0.85
C ARG A 86 -15.22 -5.00 -0.66
N TYR A 87 -15.26 -4.54 0.58
CA TYR A 87 -14.80 -3.21 0.95
C TYR A 87 -13.39 -3.32 1.53
N GLY A 88 -12.49 -2.47 1.04
CA GLY A 88 -11.16 -2.29 1.59
C GLY A 88 -11.06 -0.95 2.30
N ILE A 89 -10.52 -0.94 3.52
CA ILE A 89 -10.29 0.27 4.31
C ILE A 89 -8.78 0.51 4.34
N CYS A 90 -8.34 1.66 3.85
CA CYS A 90 -6.94 2.05 3.82
C CYS A 90 -6.64 3.11 4.88
N VAL A 91 -5.48 2.97 5.51
CA VAL A 91 -4.83 4.02 6.30
C VAL A 91 -3.42 4.16 5.78
N ASN A 92 -3.16 5.26 5.07
CA ASN A 92 -1.86 5.57 4.48
C ASN A 92 -1.13 6.57 5.36
N PHE A 93 0.13 6.26 5.66
CA PHE A 93 0.98 7.10 6.49
C PHE A 93 2.44 6.92 6.10
N TYR A 94 3.26 7.91 6.42
CA TYR A 94 4.70 7.81 6.25
C TYR A 94 5.33 7.11 7.45
N ARG A 95 6.07 6.03 7.21
CA ARG A 95 6.93 5.43 8.23
C ARG A 95 8.29 6.11 8.26
N PRO A 96 8.89 6.34 9.44
CA PRO A 96 10.32 6.64 9.55
C PRO A 96 11.15 5.51 8.92
N MET A 97 12.20 5.88 8.18
CA MET A 97 13.20 4.94 7.70
C MET A 97 14.45 5.14 8.55
N GLU A 98 14.91 4.09 9.21
CA GLU A 98 16.21 4.08 9.89
C GLU A 98 17.34 4.17 8.85
N ARG A 99 18.44 4.80 9.23
CA ARG A 99 19.60 5.06 8.35
C ARG A 99 20.63 3.95 8.48
#